data_AF-A0A813JI13-F1
#
_entry.id   AF-A0A813JI13-F1
#
_cell.length_a   1.000
_cell.length_b   1.000
_cell.length_c   1.000
_cell.angle_alpha   90.00
_cell.angle_beta   90.00
_cell.angle_gamma   90.00
#
_symmetry.space_group_name_H-M   'P 1'
#
loop_
_entity.id
_entity.type
_entity.pdbx_description
1 polymer ?
#
loop_
_entity_poly.entity_id
_entity_poly.type
_entity_poly.pdbx_seq_one_letter_code
_entity_poly.pdbx_strand_id
1 'polypeptide(L)'
;MDNDQKLSMLLEAVGDSVAADFAQSVLVMHNWDLEAAMNEILSGGGPPDSSSMHDDDVRAPMATGYTDTLMAPMNPAEELRRKKEREAARAVEAEAARLAAEKAHVQDLERQVEQQRREAERAALERRQQKRKAEEAERRRLAELQQAEQPQPEKQQPAPAPPADSEQRAAEAMALDANVT
;
A
#
# COMPACT_ATOMS: atom_id res chain seq x y z
N MET A 1 12.47 -26.99 -0.62
CA MET A 1 11.36 -26.26 -1.25
C MET A 1 10.53 -25.73 -0.12
N ASP A 2 10.35 -24.41 -0.06
CA ASP A 2 9.73 -23.76 1.08
C ASP A 2 8.21 -23.98 1.07
N ASN A 3 7.61 -23.97 2.26
CA ASN A 3 6.17 -24.22 2.43
C ASN A 3 5.32 -23.25 1.61
N ASP A 4 5.73 -21.98 1.54
CA ASP A 4 5.04 -20.95 0.74
C ASP A 4 5.09 -21.26 -0.76
N GLN A 5 6.21 -21.79 -1.26
CA GLN A 5 6.34 -22.18 -2.67
C GLN A 5 5.43 -23.36 -3.02
N LYS A 6 5.28 -24.33 -2.11
CA LYS A 6 4.36 -25.47 -2.30
C LYS A 6 2.90 -25.02 -2.33
N LEU A 7 2.52 -24.09 -1.45
CA LEU A 7 1.18 -23.51 -1.43
C LEU A 7 0.87 -22.75 -2.73
N SER A 8 1.80 -21.91 -3.19
CA SER A 8 1.63 -21.19 -4.47
C SER A 8 1.51 -22.15 -5.66
N MET A 9 2.34 -23.19 -5.73
CA MET A 9 2.25 -24.20 -6.80
C MET A 9 0.93 -24.97 -6.78
N LEU A 10 0.42 -25.32 -5.60
CA LEU A 10 -0.86 -26.01 -5.47
C LEU A 10 -2.02 -25.14 -5.95
N LEU A 11 -2.04 -23.87 -5.55
CA LEU A 11 -3.05 -22.90 -5.97
C LEU A 11 -2.99 -22.62 -7.48
N GLU A 12 -1.78 -22.56 -8.06
CA GLU A 12 -1.61 -22.43 -9.50
C GLU A 12 -2.11 -23.66 -10.27
N ALA A 13 -1.85 -24.86 -9.75
CA ALA A 13 -2.25 -26.12 -10.39
C ALA A 13 -3.77 -26.38 -10.34
N VAL A 14 -4.41 -26.03 -9.22
CA VAL A 14 -5.86 -26.23 -9.00
C VAL A 14 -6.69 -25.05 -9.51
N GLY A 15 -6.09 -23.86 -9.60
CA GLY A 15 -6.73 -22.63 -10.03
C GLY A 15 -7.54 -21.94 -8.93
N ASP A 16 -8.16 -20.80 -9.27
CA ASP A 16 -8.92 -19.89 -8.39
C ASP A 16 -10.19 -20.51 -7.76
N SER A 17 -10.42 -21.80 -7.97
CA SER A 17 -11.59 -22.53 -7.45
C SER A 17 -11.44 -22.92 -5.97
N VAL A 18 -10.21 -22.94 -5.45
CA VAL A 18 -9.89 -23.37 -4.09
C VAL A 18 -9.40 -22.21 -3.24
N ALA A 19 -10.00 -22.03 -2.06
CA ALA A 19 -9.56 -21.05 -1.08
C ALA A 19 -8.15 -21.39 -0.56
N ALA A 20 -7.31 -20.37 -0.36
CA ALA A 20 -5.95 -20.52 0.14
C ALA A 20 -5.88 -21.27 1.48
N ASP A 21 -6.83 -21.02 2.38
CA ASP A 21 -6.91 -21.69 3.68
C ASP A 21 -7.18 -23.20 3.54
N PHE A 22 -7.96 -23.61 2.53
CA PHE A 22 -8.22 -25.02 2.25
C PHE A 22 -6.99 -25.70 1.62
N ALA A 23 -6.33 -25.05 0.66
CA ALA A 23 -5.07 -25.57 0.10
C ALA A 23 -3.99 -25.76 1.19
N GLN A 24 -3.92 -24.82 2.14
CA GLN A 24 -3.01 -24.92 3.27
C GLN A 24 -3.36 -26.08 4.21
N SER A 25 -4.64 -26.30 4.51
CA SER A 25 -5.06 -27.41 5.39
C SER A 25 -4.79 -28.78 4.78
N VAL A 26 -5.03 -28.94 3.46
CA VAL A 26 -4.72 -30.18 2.73
C VAL A 26 -3.22 -30.45 2.72
N LEU A 27 -2.39 -29.42 2.49
CA LEU A 27 -0.93 -29.57 2.56
C LEU A 27 -0.46 -29.99 3.95
N VAL A 28 -0.99 -29.39 5.02
CA VAL A 28 -0.65 -29.78 6.39
C VAL A 28 -1.06 -31.24 6.67
N MET A 29 -2.24 -31.66 6.20
CA MET A 29 -2.75 -33.03 6.37
C MET A 29 -1.85 -34.07 5.70
N HIS A 30 -1.25 -33.75 4.56
CA HIS A 30 -0.33 -34.62 3.82
C HIS A 30 1.16 -34.34 4.11
N ASN A 31 1.51 -33.79 5.30
CA ASN A 31 2.91 -33.49 5.68
C ASN A 31 3.67 -32.64 4.63
N TRP A 32 2.97 -31.71 4.00
CA TRP A 32 3.46 -30.87 2.90
C TRP A 32 3.89 -31.66 1.65
N ASP A 33 3.28 -32.82 1.39
CA ASP A 33 3.42 -33.57 0.15
C ASP A 33 2.47 -33.01 -0.93
N LEU A 34 3.04 -32.43 -1.98
CA LEU A 34 2.30 -31.78 -3.06
C LEU A 34 1.54 -32.81 -3.91
N GLU A 35 2.13 -33.97 -4.20
CA GLU A 35 1.52 -34.98 -5.07
C GLU A 35 0.30 -35.61 -4.40
N ALA A 36 0.43 -35.92 -3.11
CA ALA A 36 -0.69 -36.44 -2.31
C ALA A 36 -1.82 -35.40 -2.18
N ALA A 37 -1.48 -34.13 -1.92
CA ALA A 37 -2.46 -33.05 -1.81
C ALA A 37 -3.20 -32.78 -3.14
N MET A 38 -2.49 -32.81 -4.27
CA MET A 38 -3.11 -32.68 -5.59
C MET A 38 -4.04 -33.85 -5.90
N ASN A 39 -3.62 -35.07 -5.56
CA ASN A 39 -4.44 -36.25 -5.79
C ASN A 39 -5.75 -36.21 -4.98
N GLU A 40 -5.72 -35.71 -3.74
CA GLU A 40 -6.91 -35.53 -2.90
C GLU A 40 -7.90 -34.53 -3.52
N ILE A 41 -7.42 -33.36 -3.92
CA ILE A 41 -8.25 -32.29 -4.50
C ILE A 41 -8.83 -32.73 -5.86
N LEU A 42 -8.03 -33.36 -6.71
CA LEU A 42 -8.45 -33.84 -8.03
C LEU A 42 -9.35 -35.07 -7.96
N SER A 43 -9.22 -35.91 -6.92
CA SER A 43 -10.07 -37.09 -6.71
C SER A 43 -11.45 -36.75 -6.15
N GLY A 44 -11.77 -35.46 -5.97
CA GLY A 44 -13.07 -35.03 -5.46
C GLY A 44 -13.20 -35.09 -3.94
N GLY A 45 -12.06 -35.16 -3.23
CA GLY A 45 -11.96 -34.82 -1.81
C GLY A 45 -12.15 -33.31 -1.66
N GLY A 46 -13.39 -32.85 -1.83
CA GLY A 46 -13.76 -31.48 -1.48
C GLY A 46 -13.42 -31.22 -0.01
N PRO A 47 -13.41 -29.94 0.44
CA PRO A 47 -13.17 -29.62 1.82
C PRO A 47 -14.02 -30.52 2.71
N PRO A 48 -13.42 -31.23 3.69
CA PRO A 48 -14.21 -31.96 4.65
C PRO A 48 -15.12 -30.91 5.26
N ASP A 49 -16.40 -30.99 4.90
CA ASP A 49 -17.42 -30.19 5.55
C ASP A 49 -17.19 -30.42 7.03
N SER A 50 -16.86 -29.35 7.76
CA SER A 50 -16.47 -29.39 9.17
C SER A 50 -17.68 -29.74 10.07
N SER A 51 -18.59 -30.55 9.55
CA SER A 51 -19.78 -31.10 10.16
C SER A 51 -19.59 -32.56 10.57
N SER A 52 -18.44 -33.19 10.31
CA SER A 52 -18.16 -34.55 10.81
C SER A 52 -16.76 -34.69 11.35
N MET A 53 -16.63 -34.66 12.68
CA MET A 53 -15.88 -35.63 13.51
C MET A 53 -15.60 -35.02 14.89
N HIS A 54 -16.26 -35.56 15.92
CA HIS A 54 -15.85 -35.84 17.31
C HIS A 54 -17.16 -36.09 18.08
N ASP A 55 -17.56 -37.35 18.26
CA ASP A 55 -17.26 -38.10 19.49
C ASP A 55 -17.59 -37.30 20.75
N ASP A 56 -18.88 -37.11 21.01
CA ASP A 56 -19.39 -37.51 22.30
C ASP A 56 -20.46 -38.58 22.05
N ASP A 57 -20.38 -39.62 22.85
CA ASP A 57 -21.34 -40.69 23.06
C ASP A 57 -22.66 -40.14 23.65
N VAL A 58 -23.18 -39.05 23.06
CA VAL A 58 -24.54 -38.59 23.27
C VAL A 58 -25.41 -39.59 22.54
N ARG A 59 -25.69 -40.68 23.25
CA ARG A 59 -26.75 -41.63 22.95
C ARG A 59 -27.94 -40.77 22.50
N ALA A 60 -28.19 -40.72 21.19
CA ALA A 60 -29.30 -39.98 20.64
C ALA A 60 -30.51 -40.34 21.50
N PRO A 61 -31.30 -39.35 21.99
CA PRO A 61 -32.43 -39.66 22.86
C PRO A 61 -33.19 -40.79 22.18
N MET A 62 -33.25 -41.96 22.84
CA MET A 62 -33.92 -43.11 22.26
C MET A 62 -35.25 -42.58 21.79
N ALA A 63 -35.51 -42.66 20.47
CA ALA A 63 -36.72 -42.14 19.89
C ALA A 63 -37.87 -42.90 20.58
N THR A 64 -38.39 -42.31 21.66
CA THR A 64 -39.61 -42.77 22.30
C THR A 64 -40.62 -42.60 21.19
N GLY A 65 -41.11 -43.68 20.59
CA GLY A 65 -42.02 -43.65 19.43
C GLY A 65 -43.33 -42.87 19.64
N TYR A 66 -43.44 -42.11 20.73
CA TYR A 66 -44.33 -40.97 20.89
C TYR A 66 -43.93 -39.84 19.93
N THR A 67 -44.45 -39.92 18.71
CA THR A 67 -44.72 -38.70 17.94
C THR A 67 -45.84 -37.96 18.65
N ASP A 68 -45.57 -36.75 19.14
CA ASP A 68 -46.59 -35.87 19.70
C ASP A 68 -47.62 -35.53 18.61
N THR A 69 -48.73 -36.24 18.60
CA THR A 69 -49.87 -36.03 17.69
C THR A 69 -50.79 -34.88 18.14
N LEU A 70 -50.41 -34.07 19.14
CA LEU A 70 -51.20 -32.91 19.58
C LEU A 70 -50.99 -31.66 18.71
N MET A 71 -50.01 -31.65 17.82
CA MET A 71 -49.98 -30.69 16.72
C MET A 71 -51.12 -31.02 15.77
N ALA A 72 -52.26 -30.35 15.95
CA ALA A 72 -53.42 -30.46 15.08
C ALA A 72 -52.96 -30.41 13.61
N PRO A 73 -53.52 -31.26 12.71
CA PRO A 73 -53.14 -31.24 11.30
C PRO A 73 -53.37 -29.83 10.78
N MET A 74 -52.28 -29.10 10.54
CA MET A 74 -52.33 -27.79 9.91
C MET A 74 -53.06 -27.99 8.59
N ASN A 75 -54.11 -27.20 8.38
CA ASN A 75 -54.85 -27.23 7.14
C ASN A 75 -53.84 -27.00 5.99
N PRO A 76 -53.75 -27.86 4.97
CA PRO A 76 -52.76 -27.74 3.91
C PRO A 76 -52.78 -26.36 3.22
N ALA A 77 -53.93 -25.68 3.26
CA ALA A 77 -54.04 -24.29 2.81
C ALA A 77 -53.19 -23.30 3.63
N GLU A 78 -53.13 -23.45 4.96
CA GLU A 78 -52.31 -22.59 5.83
C GLU A 78 -50.81 -22.86 5.65
N GLU A 79 -50.42 -24.13 5.51
CA GLU A 79 -49.03 -24.49 5.25
C GLU A 79 -48.53 -23.88 3.93
N LEU A 80 -49.37 -23.91 2.90
CA LEU A 80 -49.04 -23.32 1.59
C LEU A 80 -48.95 -21.79 1.66
N ARG A 81 -49.77 -21.12 2.48
CA ARG A 81 -49.65 -19.67 2.73
C ARG A 81 -48.36 -19.34 3.46
N ARG A 82 -48.02 -20.08 4.52
CA ARG A 82 -46.77 -19.88 5.26
C ARG A 82 -45.54 -20.13 4.39
N LYS A 83 -45.61 -21.12 3.50
CA LYS A 83 -44.54 -21.39 2.51
C LYS A 83 -44.38 -20.23 1.54
N LYS A 84 -45.49 -19.73 0.97
CA LYS A 84 -45.47 -18.57 0.07
C LYS A 84 -44.95 -17.30 0.75
N GLU A 85 -45.32 -17.06 1.99
CA GLU A 85 -44.83 -15.91 2.76
C GLU A 85 -43.33 -15.98 3.02
N ARG A 86 -42.81 -17.17 3.37
CA ARG A 86 -41.36 -17.40 3.52
C ARG A 86 -40.61 -17.22 2.20
N GLU A 87 -41.19 -17.69 1.10
CA GLU A 87 -40.60 -17.55 -0.23
C GLU A 87 -40.59 -16.08 -0.68
N ALA A 88 -41.67 -15.34 -0.44
CA ALA A 88 -41.75 -13.91 -0.70
C ALA A 88 -40.74 -13.12 0.16
N ALA A 89 -40.59 -13.47 1.44
CA ALA A 89 -39.59 -12.84 2.31
C ALA A 89 -38.15 -13.09 1.79
N ARG A 90 -37.84 -14.32 1.36
CA ARG A 90 -36.54 -14.64 0.74
C ARG A 90 -36.31 -13.90 -0.56
N ALA A 91 -37.34 -13.70 -1.38
CA ALA A 91 -37.22 -12.94 -2.62
C ALA A 91 -36.89 -11.45 -2.35
N VAL A 92 -37.55 -10.85 -1.36
CA VAL A 92 -37.27 -9.47 -0.93
C VAL A 92 -35.86 -9.34 -0.35
N GLU A 93 -35.42 -10.31 0.45
CA GLU A 93 -34.07 -10.34 1.00
C GLU A 93 -33.01 -10.48 -0.10
N ALA A 94 -33.26 -11.33 -1.09
CA ALA A 94 -32.37 -11.49 -2.24
C ALA A 94 -32.27 -10.21 -3.09
N GLU A 95 -33.38 -9.51 -3.29
CA GLU A 95 -33.38 -8.21 -3.98
C GLU A 95 -32.62 -7.15 -3.18
N ALA A 96 -32.84 -7.09 -1.86
CA ALA A 96 -32.10 -6.18 -0.98
C ALA A 96 -30.59 -6.47 -0.98
N ALA A 97 -30.19 -7.75 -0.98
CA ALA A 97 -28.80 -8.16 -1.07
C ALA A 97 -28.16 -7.75 -2.40
N ARG A 98 -28.89 -7.92 -3.51
CA ARG A 98 -28.44 -7.47 -4.84
C ARG A 98 -28.23 -5.95 -4.88
N LEU A 99 -29.18 -5.17 -4.37
CA LEU A 99 -29.06 -3.72 -4.31
C LEU A 99 -27.90 -3.26 -3.41
N ALA A 100 -27.65 -3.97 -2.31
CA ALA A 100 -26.51 -3.70 -1.44
C ALA A 100 -25.17 -3.96 -2.13
N ALA A 101 -25.06 -5.08 -2.87
CA ALA A 101 -23.87 -5.40 -3.65
C ALA A 101 -23.61 -4.37 -4.77
N GLU A 102 -24.66 -3.94 -5.48
CA GLU A 102 -24.54 -2.91 -6.51
C GLU A 102 -24.05 -1.57 -5.92
N LYS A 103 -24.59 -1.16 -4.77
CA LYS A 103 -24.13 0.04 -4.06
C LYS A 103 -22.67 -0.07 -3.62
N ALA A 104 -22.26 -1.22 -3.09
CA ALA A 104 -20.88 -1.45 -2.70
C ALA A 104 -19.93 -1.32 -3.91
N HIS A 105 -20.28 -1.92 -5.04
CA HIS A 105 -19.51 -1.82 -6.28
C HIS A 105 -19.40 -0.36 -6.78
N VAL A 106 -20.49 0.40 -6.75
CA VAL A 106 -20.47 1.83 -7.12
C VAL A 106 -19.55 2.62 -6.19
N GLN A 107 -19.61 2.39 -4.88
CA GLN A 107 -18.71 3.07 -3.93
C GLN A 107 -17.23 2.73 -4.18
N ASP A 108 -16.93 1.48 -4.54
CA ASP A 108 -15.55 1.10 -4.85
C ASP A 108 -15.05 1.75 -6.14
N LEU A 109 -15.90 1.86 -7.16
CA LEU A 109 -15.59 2.64 -8.37
C LEU A 109 -15.35 4.11 -8.05
N GLU A 110 -16.18 4.72 -7.20
CA GLU A 110 -15.99 6.11 -6.76
C GLU A 110 -14.64 6.31 -6.05
N ARG A 111 -14.26 5.38 -5.16
CA ARG A 111 -12.95 5.40 -4.48
C ARG A 111 -11.80 5.28 -5.47
N GLN A 112 -11.90 4.41 -6.47
CA GLN A 112 -10.86 4.27 -7.50
C GLN A 112 -10.69 5.55 -8.32
N VAL A 113 -11.79 6.18 -8.73
CA VAL A 113 -11.75 7.46 -9.47
C VAL A 113 -11.15 8.56 -8.60
N GLU A 114 -11.50 8.62 -7.31
CA GLU A 114 -10.91 9.60 -6.40
C GLU A 114 -9.40 9.39 -6.20
N GLN A 115 -8.96 8.14 -6.08
CA GLN A 115 -7.53 7.79 -6.00
C GLN A 115 -6.78 8.24 -7.25
N GLN A 116 -7.29 7.91 -8.43
CA GLN A 116 -6.70 8.34 -9.70
C GLN A 116 -6.61 9.86 -9.80
N ARG A 117 -7.65 10.59 -9.35
CA ARG A 117 -7.64 12.06 -9.32
C ARG A 117 -6.56 12.60 -8.39
N ARG A 118 -6.40 12.03 -7.20
CA ARG A 118 -5.35 12.42 -6.24
C ARG A 118 -3.96 12.16 -6.78
N GLU A 119 -3.74 11.03 -7.46
CA GLU A 119 -2.47 10.69 -8.11
C GLU A 119 -2.15 11.65 -9.26
N ALA A 120 -3.15 11.94 -10.12
CA ALA A 120 -2.99 12.91 -11.20
C ALA A 120 -2.66 14.31 -10.67
N GLU A 121 -3.29 14.73 -9.58
CA GLU A 121 -2.99 16.01 -8.92
C GLU A 121 -1.57 16.05 -8.35
N ARG A 122 -1.14 14.98 -7.67
CA ARG A 122 0.23 14.84 -7.17
C ARG A 122 1.27 14.90 -8.30
N ALA A 123 1.03 14.16 -9.39
CA ALA A 123 1.92 14.17 -10.55
C ALA A 123 1.98 15.56 -11.21
N ALA A 124 0.86 16.28 -11.28
CA ALA A 124 0.82 17.64 -11.81
C ALA A 124 1.60 18.63 -10.92
N LEU A 125 1.48 18.51 -9.60
CA LEU A 125 2.27 19.30 -8.65
C LEU A 125 3.77 19.00 -8.76
N GLU A 126 4.14 17.73 -8.86
CA GLU A 126 5.53 17.33 -9.01
C GLU A 126 6.12 17.89 -10.30
N ARG A 127 5.42 17.78 -11.43
CA ARG A 127 5.85 18.39 -12.71
C ARG A 127 6.04 19.90 -12.60
N ARG A 128 5.16 20.60 -11.87
CA ARG A 128 5.31 22.05 -11.61
C ARG A 128 6.55 22.34 -10.76
N GLN A 129 6.81 21.54 -9.74
CA GLN A 129 8.01 21.71 -8.90
C GLN A 129 9.29 21.42 -9.68
N GLN A 130 9.31 20.36 -10.48
CA GLN A 130 10.44 20.02 -11.35
C GLN A 130 10.70 21.16 -12.35
N LYS A 131 9.66 21.71 -12.98
CA LYS A 131 9.80 22.87 -13.88
C LYS A 131 10.41 24.08 -13.17
N ARG A 132 9.95 24.41 -11.96
CA ARG A 132 10.52 25.52 -11.17
C ARG A 132 11.99 25.29 -10.81
N LYS A 133 12.33 24.07 -10.37
CA LYS A 133 13.73 23.71 -10.06
C LYS A 133 14.63 23.78 -11.29
N ALA A 134 14.14 23.33 -12.45
CA ALA A 134 14.87 23.42 -13.71
C ALA A 134 15.10 24.88 -14.14
N GLU A 135 14.07 25.72 -14.06
CA GLU A 135 14.15 27.15 -14.37
C GLU A 135 15.12 27.89 -13.42
N GLU A 136 15.09 27.56 -12.12
CA GLU A 136 16.04 28.11 -11.14
C GLU A 136 17.48 27.67 -11.41
N ALA A 137 17.68 26.40 -11.78
CA ALA A 137 18.99 25.88 -12.15
C ALA A 137 19.54 26.56 -13.42
N GLU A 138 18.71 26.78 -14.43
CA GLU A 138 19.09 27.54 -15.64
C GLU A 138 19.42 28.99 -15.30
N ARG A 139 18.60 29.65 -14.48
CA ARG A 139 18.87 31.03 -14.02
C ARG A 139 20.19 31.12 -13.26
N ARG A 140 20.50 30.12 -12.43
CA ARG A 140 21.78 30.05 -11.71
C ARG A 140 22.96 29.87 -12.65
N ARG A 141 22.85 29.00 -13.67
CA ARG A 141 23.88 28.82 -14.70
C ARG A 141 24.15 30.12 -15.48
N LEU A 142 23.11 30.86 -15.85
CA LEU A 142 23.25 32.14 -16.52
C LEU A 142 23.91 33.20 -15.63
N ALA A 143 23.55 33.25 -14.34
CA ALA A 143 24.19 34.17 -13.39
C ALA A 143 25.68 33.86 -13.18
N GLU A 144 26.05 32.58 -13.14
CA GLU A 144 27.44 32.15 -13.03
C GLU A 144 28.25 32.51 -14.28
N LEU A 145 27.69 32.32 -15.48
CA LEU A 145 28.32 32.76 -16.74
C LEU A 145 28.51 34.28 -16.79
N GLN A 146 27.52 35.06 -16.36
CA GLN A 146 27.65 36.53 -16.29
C GLN A 146 28.69 37.00 -15.27
N GLN A 147 28.82 36.32 -14.13
CA GLN A 147 29.90 36.62 -13.17
C GLN A 147 31.27 36.26 -13.72
N ALA A 148 31.40 35.16 -14.48
CA ALA A 148 32.66 34.78 -15.11
C ALA A 148 33.09 35.78 -16.21
N GLU A 149 32.15 36.43 -16.89
CA GLU A 149 32.42 37.48 -17.87
C GLU A 149 32.72 38.86 -17.25
N GLN A 150 32.41 39.09 -15.97
CA GLN A 150 32.86 40.31 -15.32
C GLN A 150 34.39 40.25 -15.19
N PRO A 151 35.14 41.15 -15.87
CA PRO A 151 36.59 41.15 -15.77
C PRO A 151 36.94 41.33 -14.31
N GLN A 152 37.67 40.36 -13.73
CA GLN A 152 38.15 40.52 -12.37
C GLN A 152 38.84 41.88 -12.31
N PRO A 153 38.49 42.76 -11.35
CA PRO A 153 39.17 44.03 -11.21
C PRO A 153 40.63 43.66 -11.09
N GLU A 154 41.42 44.06 -12.11
CA GLU A 154 42.86 43.86 -12.14
C GLU A 154 43.33 44.20 -10.74
N LYS A 155 43.87 43.20 -10.05
CA LYS A 155 44.47 43.40 -8.73
C LYS A 155 45.43 44.55 -8.94
N GLN A 156 45.02 45.75 -8.52
CA GLN A 156 45.86 46.93 -8.48
C GLN A 156 47.07 46.45 -7.71
N GLN A 157 48.16 46.24 -8.44
CA GLN A 157 49.45 46.01 -7.83
C GLN A 157 49.58 47.12 -6.80
N PRO A 158 49.70 46.80 -5.50
CA PRO A 158 49.90 47.82 -4.50
C PRO A 158 51.11 48.61 -4.98
N ALA A 159 50.90 49.90 -5.24
CA ALA A 159 51.95 50.80 -5.70
C ALA A 159 53.17 50.56 -4.80
N PRO A 160 54.38 50.42 -5.37
CA PRO A 160 55.58 50.21 -4.56
C PRO A 160 55.63 51.32 -3.52
N ALA A 161 55.65 50.92 -2.25
CA ALA A 161 55.71 51.84 -1.13
C ALA A 161 56.86 52.84 -1.39
N PRO A 162 56.64 54.16 -1.24
CA PRO A 162 57.72 55.13 -1.35
C PRO A 162 58.82 54.75 -0.34
N PRO A 163 60.11 54.83 -0.73
CA PRO A 163 61.21 54.46 0.15
C PRO A 163 61.16 55.31 1.41
N ALA A 164 61.18 54.64 2.57
CA ALA A 164 61.06 55.20 3.91
C ALA A 164 62.29 56.02 4.38
N ASP A 165 63.18 56.42 3.47
CA ASP A 165 64.48 57.01 3.82
C ASP A 165 64.50 58.55 3.78
N SER A 166 63.34 59.20 3.61
CA SER A 166 63.28 60.67 3.49
C SER A 166 63.22 61.40 4.83
N GLU A 167 62.73 60.75 5.90
CA GLU A 167 62.52 61.42 7.20
C GLU A 167 63.75 61.35 8.13
N GLN A 168 64.67 60.41 7.92
CA GLN A 168 65.89 60.33 8.74
C GLN A 168 66.96 61.37 8.38
N ARG A 169 66.96 61.91 7.15
CA ARG A 169 67.91 62.99 6.77
C ARG A 169 67.51 64.38 7.25
N ALA A 170 66.25 64.61 7.63
CA ALA A 170 65.82 65.91 8.15
C ALA A 170 66.11 66.07 9.65
N ALA A 171 66.22 64.98 10.42
CA ALA A 171 66.51 65.04 11.85
C ALA A 171 68.00 65.14 12.19
N GLU A 172 68.91 64.66 11.32
CA GLU A 172 70.35 64.67 11.59
C GLU A 172 71.03 66.02 11.29
N ALA A 173 70.42 66.86 10.43
CA ALA A 173 70.96 68.19 10.12
C ALA A 173 70.69 69.25 11.20
N MET A 174 69.76 69.01 12.14
CA MET A 174 69.45 69.95 13.23
C MET A 174 70.20 69.68 14.54
N ALA A 175 70.93 68.56 14.66
CA ALA A 175 71.67 68.20 15.88
C ALA A 175 73.13 68.70 15.90
N LEU A 176 73.65 69.25 14.79
CA LEU A 176 75.06 69.68 14.68
C LEU A 176 75.31 71.16 14.97
N ASP A 177 74.28 71.97 15.20
CA ASP A 177 74.41 73.42 15.46
C ASP A 177 74.23 73.83 16.94
N ALA A 178 74.10 72.85 17.85
CA ALA A 178 73.87 73.10 19.28
C ALA A 178 75.08 72.88 20.19
N ASN A 179 76.29 72.68 19.65
CA ASN A 179 77.48 72.35 20.46
C ASN A 179 78.71 73.26 20.21
N VAL A 180 78.47 74.54 19.93
CA VAL A 180 79.52 75.59 19.98
C VAL A 180 79.03 76.74 20.86
N THR A 181 79.15 76.60 22.17
CA THR A 181 79.37 77.73 23.11
C THR A 181 80.07 77.22 24.35
#